data_AF-A0AAU7V3K5-F1
#
_entry.id   AF-A0AAU7V3K5-F1
#
_cell.length_a   1.000
_cell.length_b   1.000
_cell.length_c   1.000
_cell.angle_alpha   90.00
_cell.angle_beta   90.00
_cell.angle_gamma   90.00
#
_symmetry.space_group_name_H-M   'P 1'
#
loop_
_entity.id
_entity.type
_entity.pdbx_description
1 polymer ?
#
loop_
_entity_poly.entity_id
_entity_poly.type
_entity_poly.pdbx_seq_one_letter_code
_entity_poly.pdbx_strand_id
1 'polypeptide(L)'
;MGVAVLGHGTVGAEVARIIREDAADLEARIGAPLELRGVAVRDAARDRGLPAELVTTNAEALIRRDDVDIVVELIGGIELPRKLVRTALDAGKSVVTANKALLAAYTGELAEVAEARNVDLYFEASVAGAIPVIRPLTQSLAGDKVNRVVGIVNGTTNYILSAMDETGADYGETLAEAGRLGYAEADPTADVEGFDAASKAAILASIAFHTRVTAADVYREGISSITAADLTSARALNCTIKLLALCERVPSVDGKDRVSARVYPALVPREHPLASVNGAFNAVVVEAESSGRLMFYGQGAGGAPTASAVMGDLVMAARNRVQGGRGPRESKYAQLEIAPMSDILTRYYVNLKVADRAGVLSAVAAEFATRGVSIAAVRQEGAGDAARLVVLTHQATDRALADTVAALDKLESVIAVTSVLRLEGSAE
;
A
#
# COMPACT_ATOMS: atom_id res chain seq x y z
N MET A 1 -29.95 -15.21 1.30
CA MET A 1 -28.94 -14.37 1.99
C MET A 1 -29.12 -12.93 1.54
N GLY A 2 -29.54 -12.06 2.44
CA GLY A 2 -29.75 -10.65 2.15
C GLY A 2 -28.48 -9.82 2.28
N VAL A 3 -28.26 -8.92 1.33
CA VAL A 3 -27.09 -8.04 1.28
C VAL A 3 -27.53 -6.58 1.32
N ALA A 4 -26.91 -5.80 2.19
CA ALA A 4 -27.00 -4.35 2.21
C ALA A 4 -25.69 -3.74 1.69
N VAL A 5 -25.76 -2.86 0.70
CA VAL A 5 -24.57 -2.15 0.19
C VAL A 5 -24.60 -0.70 0.70
N LEU A 6 -23.53 -0.27 1.35
CA LEU A 6 -23.36 1.09 1.86
C LEU A 6 -22.41 1.83 0.92
N GLY A 7 -22.95 2.79 0.16
CA GLY A 7 -22.20 3.51 -0.87
C GLY A 7 -22.46 2.95 -2.27
N HIS A 8 -22.72 3.86 -3.22
CA HIS A 8 -22.99 3.54 -4.63
C HIS A 8 -22.18 4.46 -5.55
N GLY A 9 -20.86 4.49 -5.30
CA GLY A 9 -19.87 5.03 -6.23
C GLY A 9 -19.46 3.98 -7.28
N THR A 10 -18.28 4.14 -7.88
CA THR A 10 -17.78 3.24 -8.93
C THR A 10 -17.73 1.77 -8.50
N VAL A 11 -17.27 1.48 -7.28
CA VAL A 11 -17.20 0.09 -6.77
C VAL A 11 -18.59 -0.43 -6.39
N GLY A 12 -19.38 0.37 -5.66
CA GLY A 12 -20.71 -0.04 -5.18
C GLY A 12 -21.70 -0.31 -6.32
N ALA A 13 -21.60 0.44 -7.42
CA ALA A 13 -22.40 0.20 -8.62
C ALA A 13 -22.07 -1.17 -9.25
N GLU A 14 -20.79 -1.50 -9.40
CA GLU A 14 -20.35 -2.80 -9.92
C GLU A 14 -20.77 -3.96 -8.99
N VAL A 15 -20.64 -3.80 -7.67
CA VAL A 15 -21.10 -4.81 -6.71
C VAL A 15 -22.61 -5.05 -6.81
N ALA A 16 -23.42 -3.98 -6.84
CA ALA A 16 -24.87 -4.09 -6.99
C ALA A 16 -25.27 -4.71 -8.33
N ARG A 17 -24.54 -4.38 -9.41
CA ARG A 17 -24.71 -4.99 -10.74
C ARG A 17 -24.43 -6.48 -10.71
N ILE A 18 -23.27 -6.90 -10.20
CA ILE A 18 -22.85 -8.31 -10.16
C ILE A 18 -23.83 -9.16 -9.33
N ILE A 19 -24.29 -8.66 -8.17
CA ILE A 19 -25.29 -9.38 -7.35
C ILE A 19 -26.57 -9.67 -8.15
N ARG A 20 -27.00 -8.75 -9.02
CA ARG A 20 -28.24 -8.87 -9.80
C ARG A 20 -28.07 -9.66 -11.09
N GLU A 21 -26.98 -9.43 -11.81
CA GLU A 21 -26.75 -10.02 -13.13
C GLU A 21 -26.23 -11.46 -13.03
N ASP A 22 -25.37 -11.75 -12.04
CA ASP A 22 -24.74 -13.07 -11.87
C ASP A 22 -25.42 -13.91 -10.77
N ALA A 23 -26.68 -13.61 -10.44
CA ALA A 23 -27.39 -14.18 -9.29
C ALA A 23 -27.40 -15.72 -9.28
N ALA A 24 -27.62 -16.35 -10.44
CA ALA A 24 -27.66 -17.82 -10.56
C ALA A 24 -26.30 -18.47 -10.26
N ASP A 25 -25.22 -17.88 -10.76
CA ASP A 25 -23.85 -18.32 -10.51
C ASP A 25 -23.46 -18.15 -9.05
N LEU A 26 -23.83 -17.01 -8.45
CA LEU A 26 -23.59 -16.72 -7.04
C LEU A 26 -24.34 -17.70 -6.15
N GLU A 27 -25.61 -17.97 -6.44
CA GLU A 27 -26.40 -18.96 -5.71
C GLU A 27 -25.75 -20.36 -5.77
N ALA A 28 -25.36 -20.81 -6.96
CA ALA A 28 -24.70 -22.11 -7.13
C ALA A 28 -23.37 -22.20 -6.36
N ARG A 29 -22.61 -21.10 -6.29
CA ARG A 29 -21.34 -21.04 -5.55
C ARG A 29 -21.54 -20.98 -4.04
N ILE A 30 -22.60 -20.32 -3.56
CA ILE A 30 -22.89 -20.09 -2.13
C ILE A 30 -23.66 -21.26 -1.52
N GLY A 31 -24.56 -21.87 -2.28
CA GLY A 31 -25.54 -22.86 -1.81
C GLY A 31 -26.86 -22.24 -1.32
N ALA A 32 -27.07 -20.94 -1.54
CA ALA A 32 -28.32 -20.23 -1.24
C ALA A 32 -28.44 -18.93 -2.08
N PRO A 33 -29.65 -18.44 -2.38
CA PRO A 33 -29.85 -17.18 -3.12
C PRO A 33 -29.14 -16.01 -2.43
N LEU A 34 -28.48 -15.15 -3.21
CA LEU A 34 -27.90 -13.90 -2.74
C LEU A 34 -28.72 -12.73 -3.28
N GLU A 35 -29.34 -11.96 -2.39
CA GLU A 35 -30.32 -10.96 -2.77
C GLU A 35 -29.96 -9.58 -2.23
N LEU A 36 -29.94 -8.59 -3.11
CA LEU A 36 -29.74 -7.19 -2.73
C LEU A 36 -31.00 -6.66 -2.02
N ARG A 37 -30.87 -6.31 -0.74
CA ARG A 37 -31.96 -5.79 0.11
C ARG A 37 -32.08 -4.29 0.09
N GLY A 38 -30.98 -3.61 -0.19
CA GLY A 38 -30.97 -2.17 -0.35
C GLY A 38 -29.56 -1.61 -0.49
N VAL A 39 -29.52 -0.36 -0.89
CA VAL A 39 -28.32 0.43 -1.13
C VAL A 39 -28.47 1.76 -0.39
N ALA A 40 -27.62 1.97 0.61
CA ALA A 40 -27.57 3.23 1.34
C ALA A 40 -26.68 4.25 0.61
N VAL A 41 -27.22 5.43 0.34
CA VAL A 41 -26.55 6.52 -0.38
C VAL A 41 -26.76 7.86 0.32
N ARG A 42 -25.93 8.85 0.00
CA ARG A 42 -26.09 10.21 0.55
C ARG A 42 -27.27 10.96 -0.10
N ASP A 43 -27.45 10.76 -1.39
CA ASP A 43 -28.47 11.43 -2.19
C ASP A 43 -29.25 10.37 -2.99
N ALA A 44 -30.53 10.23 -2.63
CA ALA A 44 -31.47 9.31 -3.27
C ALA A 44 -32.17 9.90 -4.50
N ALA A 45 -32.05 11.22 -4.76
CA ALA A 45 -32.64 11.86 -5.93
C ALA A 45 -31.85 11.59 -7.22
N ARG A 46 -30.55 11.27 -7.10
CA ARG A 46 -29.70 10.90 -8.23
C ARG A 46 -30.11 9.53 -8.77
N ASP A 47 -30.33 9.44 -10.09
CA ASP A 47 -30.54 8.17 -10.78
C ASP A 47 -29.26 7.30 -10.70
N ARG A 48 -29.47 6.04 -10.35
CA ARG A 48 -28.44 5.03 -10.09
C ARG A 48 -28.64 3.76 -10.89
N GLY A 49 -29.65 3.69 -11.76
CA GLY A 49 -30.01 2.46 -12.47
C GLY A 49 -30.52 1.35 -11.54
N LEU A 50 -31.00 1.72 -10.35
CA LEU A 50 -31.57 0.81 -9.36
C LEU A 50 -33.07 1.14 -9.15
N PRO A 51 -33.91 0.12 -8.91
CA PRO A 51 -35.27 0.33 -8.43
C PRO A 51 -35.30 1.23 -7.18
N ALA A 52 -36.25 2.17 -7.14
CA ALA A 52 -36.32 3.21 -6.12
C ALA A 52 -36.48 2.62 -4.70
N GLU A 53 -37.18 1.50 -4.57
CA GLU A 53 -37.40 0.76 -3.33
C GLU A 53 -36.12 0.18 -2.72
N LEU A 54 -35.06 -0.01 -3.52
CA LEU A 54 -33.76 -0.46 -3.02
C LEU A 54 -32.91 0.70 -2.51
N VAL A 55 -33.21 1.96 -2.85
CA VAL A 55 -32.37 3.11 -2.52
C VAL A 55 -32.86 3.75 -1.22
N THR A 56 -31.94 4.00 -0.28
CA THR A 56 -32.26 4.69 0.98
C THR A 56 -31.16 5.64 1.40
N THR A 57 -31.50 6.68 2.16
CA THR A 57 -30.54 7.56 2.85
C THR A 57 -30.29 7.15 4.30
N ASN A 58 -31.04 6.18 4.82
CA ASN A 58 -30.91 5.71 6.20
C ASN A 58 -30.13 4.38 6.26
N ALA A 59 -28.81 4.49 6.31
CA ALA A 59 -27.91 3.34 6.39
C ALA A 59 -28.15 2.48 7.64
N GLU A 60 -28.39 3.09 8.80
CA GLU A 60 -28.60 2.36 10.06
C GLU A 60 -29.87 1.53 10.05
N ALA A 61 -30.97 2.06 9.51
CA ALA A 61 -32.21 1.30 9.36
C ALA A 61 -32.04 0.12 8.40
N LEU A 62 -31.31 0.31 7.28
CA LEU A 62 -31.02 -0.76 6.33
C LEU A 62 -30.21 -1.89 6.99
N ILE A 63 -29.15 -1.55 7.73
CA ILE A 63 -28.28 -2.52 8.42
C ILE A 63 -29.07 -3.37 9.42
N ARG A 64 -30.03 -2.77 10.13
CA ARG A 64 -30.79 -3.41 11.22
C ARG A 64 -31.94 -4.30 10.75
N ARG A 65 -32.22 -4.38 9.45
CA ARG A 65 -33.29 -5.26 8.95
C ARG A 65 -32.97 -6.73 9.25
N ASP A 66 -34.01 -7.49 9.58
CA ASP A 66 -33.90 -8.92 9.85
C ASP A 66 -33.59 -9.73 8.58
N ASP A 67 -33.99 -9.22 7.41
CA ASP A 67 -33.75 -9.84 6.11
C ASP A 67 -32.39 -9.49 5.49
N VAL A 68 -31.51 -8.79 6.24
CA VAL A 68 -30.11 -8.50 5.87
C VAL A 68 -29.19 -9.40 6.69
N ASP A 69 -28.27 -10.09 6.00
CA ASP A 69 -27.27 -10.95 6.62
C ASP A 69 -25.88 -10.30 6.54
N ILE A 70 -25.53 -9.74 5.39
CA ILE A 70 -24.19 -9.22 5.10
C ILE A 70 -24.27 -7.75 4.72
N VAL A 71 -23.37 -6.94 5.27
CA VAL A 71 -23.22 -5.52 4.97
C VAL A 71 -21.92 -5.31 4.21
N VAL A 72 -22.02 -4.72 3.02
CA VAL A 72 -20.88 -4.35 2.19
C VAL A 72 -20.65 -2.84 2.35
N GLU A 73 -19.53 -2.44 2.94
CA GLU A 73 -19.20 -1.04 3.24
C GLU A 73 -18.19 -0.49 2.22
N LEU A 74 -18.62 0.52 1.46
CA LEU A 74 -17.87 1.16 0.37
C LEU A 74 -17.98 2.69 0.44
N ILE A 75 -18.09 3.23 1.65
CA ILE A 75 -18.17 4.67 1.92
C ILE A 75 -16.75 5.18 2.22
N GLY A 76 -16.40 6.33 1.64
CA GLY A 76 -15.14 7.01 1.98
C GLY A 76 -15.16 7.66 3.37
N GLY A 77 -13.97 7.88 3.94
CA GLY A 77 -13.80 8.48 5.27
C GLY A 77 -13.62 7.43 6.37
N ILE A 78 -13.62 7.87 7.63
CA ILE A 78 -13.28 7.00 8.77
C ILE A 78 -14.44 6.94 9.78
N GLU A 79 -14.86 8.08 10.34
CA GLU A 79 -15.79 8.10 11.48
C GLU A 79 -17.18 7.53 11.16
N LEU A 80 -17.79 7.95 10.05
CA LEU A 80 -19.09 7.42 9.63
C LEU A 80 -19.01 5.92 9.27
N PRO A 81 -18.07 5.47 8.40
CA PRO A 81 -17.85 4.05 8.14
C PRO A 81 -17.62 3.22 9.41
N ARG A 82 -16.76 3.69 10.34
CA ARG A 82 -16.51 3.02 11.64
C ARG A 82 -17.81 2.79 12.39
N LYS A 83 -18.64 3.82 12.53
CA LYS A 83 -19.95 3.73 13.21
C LYS A 83 -20.86 2.69 12.54
N LEU A 84 -20.95 2.71 11.22
CA LEU A 84 -21.83 1.82 10.46
C LEU A 84 -21.34 0.36 10.48
N VAL A 85 -20.04 0.13 10.29
CA VAL A 85 -19.43 -1.20 10.41
C VAL A 85 -19.65 -1.77 11.80
N ARG A 86 -19.36 -0.98 12.85
CA ARG A 86 -19.59 -1.41 14.24
C ARG A 86 -21.07 -1.73 14.49
N THR A 87 -21.98 -0.91 13.97
CA THR A 87 -23.44 -1.15 14.07
C THR A 87 -23.86 -2.46 13.40
N ALA A 88 -23.29 -2.77 12.23
CA ALA A 88 -23.56 -4.02 11.52
C ALA A 88 -23.05 -5.24 12.29
N LEU A 89 -21.80 -5.20 12.75
CA LEU A 89 -21.21 -6.28 13.54
C LEU A 89 -21.98 -6.51 14.84
N ASP A 90 -22.33 -5.45 15.58
CA ASP A 90 -23.13 -5.54 16.81
C ASP A 90 -24.53 -6.14 16.57
N ALA A 91 -25.10 -5.93 15.38
CA ALA A 91 -26.37 -6.51 14.96
C ALA A 91 -26.24 -7.96 14.42
N GLY A 92 -25.07 -8.59 14.57
CA GLY A 92 -24.83 -9.97 14.12
C GLY A 92 -24.71 -10.10 12.60
N LYS A 93 -24.42 -9.00 11.90
CA LYS A 93 -24.22 -8.99 10.44
C LYS A 93 -22.73 -9.13 10.12
N SER A 94 -22.41 -9.87 9.05
CA SER A 94 -21.03 -10.01 8.58
C SER A 94 -20.73 -8.77 7.74
N VAL A 95 -19.48 -8.33 7.75
CA VAL A 95 -19.08 -7.11 7.05
C VAL A 95 -18.00 -7.42 6.02
N VAL A 96 -18.17 -6.87 4.82
CA VAL A 96 -17.12 -6.78 3.79
C VAL A 96 -16.83 -5.31 3.55
N THR A 97 -15.57 -4.88 3.62
CA THR A 97 -15.21 -3.46 3.40
C THR A 97 -14.00 -3.31 2.48
N ALA A 98 -13.93 -2.20 1.73
CA ALA A 98 -12.74 -1.79 0.98
C ALA A 98 -12.00 -0.60 1.65
N ASN A 99 -12.37 -0.24 2.88
CA ASN A 99 -11.92 0.99 3.52
C ASN A 99 -10.57 0.82 4.25
N LYS A 100 -9.50 0.97 3.48
CA LYS A 100 -8.10 0.94 3.96
C LYS A 100 -7.79 1.90 5.12
N ALA A 101 -8.33 3.13 5.09
CA ALA A 101 -8.05 4.13 6.13
C ALA A 101 -8.70 3.75 7.46
N LEU A 102 -9.93 3.21 7.41
CA LEU A 102 -10.63 2.66 8.57
C LEU A 102 -9.83 1.49 9.17
N LEU A 103 -9.42 0.53 8.34
CA LEU A 103 -8.71 -0.67 8.80
C LEU A 103 -7.33 -0.35 9.37
N ALA A 104 -6.57 0.53 8.72
CA ALA A 104 -5.26 0.95 9.21
C ALA A 104 -5.32 1.69 10.57
N ALA A 105 -6.49 2.18 10.97
CA ALA A 105 -6.69 2.87 12.25
C ALA A 105 -7.41 2.01 13.31
N TYR A 106 -8.38 1.18 12.90
CA TYR A 106 -9.35 0.58 13.83
C TYR A 106 -9.59 -0.92 13.64
N THR A 107 -8.74 -1.65 12.90
CA THR A 107 -8.91 -3.11 12.71
C THR A 107 -9.08 -3.86 14.04
N GLY A 108 -8.28 -3.52 15.06
CA GLY A 108 -8.34 -4.23 16.35
C GLY A 108 -9.70 -4.13 17.04
N GLU A 109 -10.28 -2.93 17.09
CA GLU A 109 -11.63 -2.72 17.64
C GLU A 109 -12.68 -3.51 16.85
N LEU A 110 -12.66 -3.38 15.53
CA LEU A 110 -13.69 -3.98 14.66
C LEU A 110 -13.61 -5.51 14.66
N ALA A 111 -12.40 -6.07 14.63
CA ALA A 111 -12.19 -7.51 14.69
C ALA A 111 -12.62 -8.11 16.03
N GLU A 112 -12.38 -7.41 17.15
CA GLU A 112 -12.84 -7.85 18.48
C GLU A 112 -14.37 -7.93 18.55
N VAL A 113 -15.09 -6.96 17.98
CA VAL A 113 -16.55 -7.00 17.90
C VAL A 113 -17.02 -8.14 16.99
N ALA A 114 -16.39 -8.33 15.83
CA ALA A 114 -16.72 -9.42 14.91
C ALA A 114 -16.54 -10.81 15.57
N GLU A 115 -15.44 -10.99 16.31
CA GLU A 115 -15.17 -12.21 17.07
C GLU A 115 -16.19 -12.44 18.18
N ALA A 116 -16.52 -11.42 18.98
CA ALA A 116 -17.50 -11.52 20.06
C ALA A 116 -18.91 -11.86 19.57
N ARG A 117 -19.25 -11.44 18.34
CA ARG A 117 -20.55 -11.70 17.71
C ARG A 117 -20.56 -12.94 16.82
N ASN A 118 -19.42 -13.63 16.69
CA ASN A 118 -19.23 -14.78 15.82
C ASN A 118 -19.66 -14.50 14.36
N VAL A 119 -19.24 -13.35 13.83
CA VAL A 119 -19.48 -12.92 12.44
C VAL A 119 -18.17 -12.65 11.72
N ASP A 120 -18.24 -12.53 10.39
CA ASP A 120 -17.08 -12.26 9.56
C ASP A 120 -16.82 -10.75 9.42
N LEU A 121 -15.54 -10.39 9.36
CA LEU A 121 -15.05 -9.10 8.89
C LEU A 121 -14.01 -9.37 7.81
N TYR A 122 -14.36 -9.13 6.55
CA TYR A 122 -13.48 -9.30 5.40
C TYR A 122 -13.14 -7.97 4.74
N PHE A 123 -11.94 -7.89 4.18
CA PHE A 123 -11.40 -6.65 3.65
C PHE A 123 -10.31 -6.83 2.59
N GLU A 124 -10.38 -7.88 1.77
CA GLU A 124 -9.45 -8.13 0.66
C GLU A 124 -9.33 -6.89 -0.25
N ALA A 125 -10.47 -6.29 -0.58
CA ALA A 125 -10.55 -5.11 -1.45
C ALA A 125 -9.88 -3.84 -0.90
N SER A 126 -9.45 -3.83 0.36
CA SER A 126 -8.75 -2.69 0.96
C SER A 126 -7.29 -2.55 0.52
N VAL A 127 -6.67 -3.65 0.07
CA VAL A 127 -5.27 -3.68 -0.35
C VAL A 127 -5.16 -4.28 -1.75
N ALA A 128 -4.44 -3.60 -2.64
CA ALA A 128 -4.11 -4.11 -3.97
C ALA A 128 -5.27 -4.45 -4.92
N GLY A 129 -6.48 -3.90 -4.69
CA GLY A 129 -7.57 -3.93 -5.65
C GLY A 129 -8.07 -5.34 -5.96
N ALA A 130 -7.86 -5.81 -7.20
CA ALA A 130 -8.23 -7.16 -7.62
C ALA A 130 -7.20 -8.24 -7.25
N ILE A 131 -6.00 -7.83 -6.82
CA ILE A 131 -4.91 -8.76 -6.54
C ILE A 131 -5.21 -9.43 -5.18
N PRO A 132 -5.38 -10.77 -5.12
CA PRO A 132 -5.55 -11.44 -3.84
C PRO A 132 -4.22 -11.40 -3.09
N VAL A 133 -4.19 -10.68 -1.96
CA VAL A 133 -2.99 -10.52 -1.13
C VAL A 133 -3.30 -10.83 0.34
N ILE A 134 -4.41 -10.33 0.86
CA ILE A 134 -4.80 -10.51 2.26
C ILE A 134 -5.11 -11.98 2.53
N ARG A 135 -5.89 -12.63 1.68
CA ARG A 135 -6.25 -14.04 1.83
C ARG A 135 -5.04 -14.98 1.68
N PRO A 136 -4.16 -14.84 0.67
CA PRO A 136 -2.92 -15.61 0.63
C PRO A 136 -2.07 -15.48 1.90
N LEU A 137 -1.90 -14.26 2.43
CA LEU A 137 -1.11 -14.05 3.65
C LEU A 137 -1.78 -14.60 4.92
N THR A 138 -3.11 -14.53 5.02
CA THR A 138 -3.85 -15.00 6.22
C THR A 138 -4.19 -16.49 6.21
N GLN A 139 -4.19 -17.15 5.05
CA GLN A 139 -4.64 -18.53 4.91
C GLN A 139 -3.58 -19.40 4.25
N SER A 140 -3.22 -19.10 2.99
CA SER A 140 -2.30 -19.95 2.22
C SER A 140 -0.89 -20.00 2.83
N LEU A 141 -0.43 -18.88 3.39
CA LEU A 141 0.89 -18.73 4.01
C LEU A 141 0.83 -18.81 5.54
N ALA A 142 -0.32 -19.16 6.13
CA ALA A 142 -0.46 -19.26 7.58
C ALA A 142 0.41 -20.36 8.21
N GLY A 143 0.85 -21.34 7.40
CA GLY A 143 1.79 -22.39 7.80
C GLY A 143 3.26 -22.06 7.53
N ASP A 144 3.56 -20.87 7.02
CA ASP A 144 4.92 -20.42 6.70
C ASP A 144 5.30 -19.20 7.54
N LYS A 145 6.59 -18.84 7.53
CA LYS A 145 7.10 -17.65 8.19
C LYS A 145 7.46 -16.58 7.17
N VAL A 146 6.55 -15.61 7.01
CA VAL A 146 6.78 -14.44 6.17
C VAL A 146 7.81 -13.51 6.84
N ASN A 147 8.87 -13.19 6.12
CA ASN A 147 9.95 -12.30 6.57
C ASN A 147 9.85 -10.92 5.93
N ARG A 148 9.37 -10.83 4.68
CA ARG A 148 9.31 -9.57 3.95
C ARG A 148 8.10 -9.50 3.03
N VAL A 149 7.48 -8.33 2.97
CA VAL A 149 6.45 -7.98 1.99
C VAL A 149 6.85 -6.64 1.36
N VAL A 150 7.06 -6.61 0.05
CA VAL A 150 7.42 -5.41 -0.71
C VAL A 150 6.44 -5.22 -1.84
N GLY A 151 5.91 -4.02 -2.05
CA GLY A 151 4.98 -3.83 -3.15
C GLY A 151 4.91 -2.42 -3.69
N ILE A 152 4.50 -2.35 -4.96
CA ILE A 152 3.95 -1.17 -5.59
C ILE A 152 2.45 -1.26 -5.36
N VAL A 153 1.96 -0.47 -4.40
CA VAL A 153 0.57 -0.56 -3.91
C VAL A 153 -0.28 0.66 -4.24
N ASN A 154 0.26 1.63 -4.97
CA ASN A 154 -0.43 2.84 -5.42
C ASN A 154 -0.28 3.06 -6.94
N GLY A 155 -1.40 2.91 -7.66
CA GLY A 155 -1.40 2.99 -9.13
C GLY A 155 -1.10 4.39 -9.67
N THR A 156 -1.55 5.46 -8.99
CA THR A 156 -1.33 6.86 -9.41
C THR A 156 0.15 7.21 -9.42
N THR A 157 0.85 6.95 -8.31
CA THR A 157 2.30 7.17 -8.20
C THR A 157 3.10 6.28 -9.14
N ASN A 158 2.69 5.02 -9.35
CA ASN A 158 3.36 4.14 -10.29
C ASN A 158 3.19 4.62 -11.73
N TYR A 159 1.99 5.10 -12.10
CA TYR A 159 1.75 5.71 -13.40
C TYR A 159 2.64 6.94 -13.62
N ILE A 160 2.69 7.85 -12.65
CA ILE A 160 3.52 9.07 -12.74
C ILE A 160 4.99 8.71 -12.93
N LEU A 161 5.55 7.86 -12.06
CA LEU A 161 6.96 7.48 -12.14
C LEU A 161 7.29 6.70 -13.42
N SER A 162 6.40 5.83 -13.89
CA SER A 162 6.54 5.14 -15.18
C SER A 162 6.52 6.11 -16.35
N ALA A 163 5.57 7.04 -16.37
CA ALA A 163 5.45 8.02 -17.45
C ALA A 163 6.65 8.98 -17.49
N MET A 164 7.14 9.41 -16.32
CA MET A 164 8.38 10.20 -16.23
C MET A 164 9.59 9.39 -16.71
N ASP A 165 9.72 8.10 -16.36
CA ASP A 165 10.85 7.27 -16.84
C ASP A 165 10.76 7.11 -18.36
N GLU A 166 9.58 6.81 -18.91
CA GLU A 166 9.39 6.58 -20.35
C GLU A 166 9.63 7.84 -21.21
N THR A 167 9.11 8.99 -20.77
CA THR A 167 9.10 10.23 -21.58
C THR A 167 10.23 11.19 -21.25
N GLY A 168 10.79 11.11 -20.04
CA GLY A 168 11.72 12.11 -19.51
C GLY A 168 11.06 13.43 -19.10
N ALA A 169 9.73 13.50 -19.03
CA ALA A 169 8.99 14.69 -18.62
C ALA A 169 9.17 14.98 -17.12
N ASP A 170 8.97 16.26 -16.76
CA ASP A 170 9.03 16.70 -15.37
C ASP A 170 7.79 16.25 -14.57
N TYR A 171 7.93 16.21 -13.24
CA TYR A 171 6.90 15.76 -12.31
C TYR A 171 5.59 16.55 -12.47
N GLY A 172 5.67 17.88 -12.55
CA GLY A 172 4.49 18.74 -12.63
C GLY A 172 3.68 18.53 -13.91
N GLU A 173 4.36 18.35 -15.05
CA GLU A 173 3.71 18.07 -16.34
C GLU A 173 3.04 16.70 -16.33
N THR A 174 3.74 15.69 -15.79
CA THR A 174 3.23 14.33 -15.70
C THR A 174 2.04 14.22 -14.75
N LEU A 175 2.08 14.92 -13.61
CA LEU A 175 0.96 14.97 -12.67
C LEU A 175 -0.29 15.61 -13.30
N ALA A 176 -0.12 16.70 -14.05
CA ALA A 176 -1.21 17.35 -14.77
C ALA A 176 -1.83 16.40 -15.82
N GLU A 177 -0.99 15.66 -16.53
CA GLU A 177 -1.45 14.67 -17.51
C GLU A 177 -2.17 13.49 -16.86
N ALA A 178 -1.65 12.98 -15.73
CA ALA A 178 -2.30 11.94 -14.94
C ALA A 178 -3.71 12.39 -14.49
N GLY A 179 -3.86 13.66 -14.09
CA GLY A 179 -5.17 14.25 -13.77
C GLY A 179 -6.11 14.30 -14.98
N ARG A 180 -5.60 14.72 -16.16
CA ARG A 180 -6.39 14.78 -17.41
C ARG A 180 -6.90 13.41 -17.85
N LEU A 181 -6.08 12.38 -17.69
CA LEU A 181 -6.40 11.00 -18.05
C LEU A 181 -7.22 10.27 -16.97
N GLY A 182 -7.46 10.90 -15.81
CA GLY A 182 -8.23 10.33 -14.71
C GLY A 182 -7.46 9.30 -13.86
N TYR A 183 -6.13 9.26 -13.97
CA TYR A 183 -5.26 8.46 -13.09
C TYR A 183 -5.00 9.12 -11.74
N ALA A 184 -5.15 10.45 -11.65
CA ALA A 184 -5.03 11.22 -10.42
C ALA A 184 -6.32 12.01 -10.16
N GLU A 185 -6.73 12.12 -8.89
CA GLU A 185 -7.84 12.99 -8.49
C GLU A 185 -7.42 14.47 -8.49
N ALA A 186 -8.39 15.38 -8.35
CA ALA A 186 -8.12 16.82 -8.33
C ALA A 186 -7.20 17.24 -7.15
N ASP A 187 -7.32 16.56 -6.02
CA ASP A 187 -6.37 16.62 -4.92
C ASP A 187 -5.66 15.25 -4.78
N PRO A 188 -4.47 15.09 -5.41
CA PRO A 188 -3.74 13.82 -5.41
C PRO A 188 -2.89 13.63 -4.16
N THR A 189 -3.02 14.47 -3.12
CA THR A 189 -2.15 14.47 -1.93
C THR A 189 -2.08 13.09 -1.27
N ALA A 190 -3.22 12.38 -1.17
CA ALA A 190 -3.24 11.04 -0.57
C ALA A 190 -2.34 10.04 -1.29
N ASP A 191 -2.18 10.19 -2.60
CA ASP A 191 -1.37 9.33 -3.45
C ASP A 191 0.09 9.80 -3.49
N VAL A 192 0.34 11.03 -3.92
CA VAL A 192 1.70 11.53 -4.20
C VAL A 192 2.54 11.73 -2.95
N GLU A 193 1.90 11.97 -1.80
CA GLU A 193 2.57 12.00 -0.50
C GLU A 193 2.60 10.61 0.18
N GLY A 194 2.05 9.58 -0.44
CA GLY A 194 2.18 8.19 0.03
C GLY A 194 1.27 7.78 1.20
N PHE A 195 0.22 8.55 1.53
CA PHE A 195 -0.72 8.20 2.61
C PHE A 195 -1.52 6.92 2.31
N ASP A 196 -1.92 6.75 1.05
CA ASP A 196 -2.58 5.52 0.56
C ASP A 196 -1.67 4.30 0.73
N ALA A 197 -0.43 4.42 0.23
CA ALA A 197 0.55 3.35 0.33
C ALA A 197 0.89 3.03 1.79
N ALA A 198 0.99 4.03 2.67
CA ALA A 198 1.27 3.83 4.09
C ALA A 198 0.13 3.09 4.80
N SER A 199 -1.13 3.42 4.50
CA SER A 199 -2.29 2.71 5.05
C SER A 199 -2.30 1.24 4.62
N LYS A 200 -1.98 0.96 3.35
CA LYS A 200 -1.87 -0.41 2.82
C LYS A 200 -0.69 -1.15 3.44
N ALA A 201 0.45 -0.49 3.65
CA ALA A 201 1.62 -1.07 4.31
C ALA A 201 1.32 -1.47 5.76
N ALA A 202 0.59 -0.64 6.52
CA ALA A 202 0.17 -0.98 7.88
C ALA A 202 -0.69 -2.26 7.93
N ILE A 203 -1.65 -2.39 7.00
CA ILE A 203 -2.50 -3.58 6.87
C ILE A 203 -1.66 -4.81 6.49
N LEU A 204 -0.78 -4.69 5.49
CA LEU A 204 0.10 -5.77 5.03
C LEU A 204 1.03 -6.25 6.14
N ALA A 205 1.70 -5.33 6.84
CA ALA A 205 2.57 -5.65 7.96
C ALA A 205 1.79 -6.35 9.08
N SER A 206 0.59 -5.86 9.38
CA SER A 206 -0.21 -6.43 10.46
C SER A 206 -0.58 -7.89 10.19
N ILE A 207 -0.99 -8.17 8.97
CA ILE A 207 -1.38 -9.50 8.52
C ILE A 207 -0.16 -10.42 8.44
N ALA A 208 0.89 -10.00 7.73
CA ALA A 208 2.04 -10.84 7.42
C ALA A 208 2.82 -11.23 8.68
N PHE A 209 2.83 -10.37 9.69
CA PHE A 209 3.67 -10.56 10.87
C PHE A 209 2.90 -10.85 12.16
N HIS A 210 1.58 -11.04 12.06
CA HIS A 210 0.70 -11.36 13.19
C HIS A 210 0.87 -10.40 14.38
N THR A 211 0.95 -9.11 14.08
CA THR A 211 1.15 -8.00 15.03
C THR A 211 0.28 -6.83 14.62
N ARG A 212 -0.15 -5.96 15.55
CA ARG A 212 -0.91 -4.76 15.16
C ARG A 212 0.06 -3.66 14.74
N VAL A 213 -0.10 -3.17 13.51
CA VAL A 213 0.62 -2.03 12.94
C VAL A 213 -0.43 -1.05 12.42
N THR A 214 -0.33 0.21 12.84
CA THR A 214 -1.23 1.28 12.41
C THR A 214 -0.56 2.19 11.38
N ALA A 215 -1.35 3.02 10.69
CA ALA A 215 -0.78 4.00 9.76
C ALA A 215 0.22 4.98 10.43
N ALA A 216 0.08 5.23 11.73
CA ALA A 216 0.99 6.10 12.49
C ALA A 216 2.37 5.46 12.73
N ASP A 217 2.46 4.14 12.64
CA ASP A 217 3.69 3.36 12.82
C ASP A 217 4.52 3.29 11.53
N VAL A 218 3.96 3.75 10.40
CA VAL A 218 4.58 3.63 9.07
C VAL A 218 5.37 4.90 8.73
N TYR A 219 6.67 4.76 8.47
CA TYR A 219 7.44 5.85 7.87
C TYR A 219 6.91 6.15 6.47
N ARG A 220 6.74 7.43 6.12
CA ARG A 220 6.13 7.86 4.86
C ARG A 220 6.91 8.99 4.22
N GLU A 221 7.30 8.77 2.98
CA GLU A 221 7.91 9.75 2.08
C GLU A 221 7.26 9.63 0.69
N GLY A 222 6.86 10.76 0.11
CA GLY A 222 6.16 10.84 -1.17
C GLY A 222 7.09 10.92 -2.39
N ILE A 223 6.50 11.10 -3.57
CA ILE A 223 7.21 11.21 -4.85
C ILE A 223 7.37 12.66 -5.35
N SER A 224 6.88 13.65 -4.60
CA SER A 224 6.81 15.05 -5.04
C SER A 224 8.19 15.71 -5.21
N SER A 225 9.24 15.17 -4.59
CA SER A 225 10.63 15.59 -4.75
C SER A 225 11.36 14.95 -5.94
N ILE A 226 10.76 13.96 -6.60
CA ILE A 226 11.41 13.22 -7.69
C ILE A 226 11.45 14.06 -8.96
N THR A 227 12.64 14.16 -9.56
CA THR A 227 12.88 14.94 -10.78
C THR A 227 13.16 14.07 -12.00
N ALA A 228 13.03 14.63 -13.22
CA ALA A 228 13.46 13.95 -14.44
C ALA A 228 14.97 13.65 -14.43
N ALA A 229 15.76 14.50 -13.76
CA ALA A 229 17.19 14.29 -13.57
C ALA A 229 17.46 13.06 -12.70
N ASP A 230 16.65 12.79 -11.67
CA ASP A 230 16.77 11.58 -10.85
C ASP A 230 16.55 10.31 -11.68
N LEU A 231 15.51 10.29 -12.51
CA LEU A 231 15.22 9.15 -13.39
C LEU A 231 16.28 8.93 -14.47
N THR A 232 16.80 10.01 -15.05
CA THR A 232 17.95 9.95 -15.97
C THR A 232 19.16 9.32 -15.29
N SER A 233 19.39 9.67 -14.03
CA SER A 233 20.50 9.15 -13.23
C SER A 233 20.29 7.70 -12.83
N ALA A 234 19.08 7.34 -12.42
CA ALA A 234 18.70 5.96 -12.13
C ALA A 234 18.91 5.08 -13.38
N ARG A 235 18.51 5.56 -14.57
CA ARG A 235 18.75 4.85 -15.84
C ARG A 235 20.23 4.61 -16.12
N ALA A 236 21.09 5.60 -15.85
CA ALA A 236 22.54 5.45 -16.00
C ALA A 236 23.14 4.41 -15.03
N LEU A 237 22.44 4.06 -13.96
CA LEU A 237 22.77 3.00 -13.00
C LEU A 237 22.01 1.68 -13.27
N ASN A 238 21.40 1.52 -14.45
CA ASN A 238 20.52 0.39 -14.79
C ASN A 238 19.38 0.18 -13.76
N CYS A 239 18.86 1.27 -13.21
CA CYS A 239 17.74 1.30 -12.29
C CYS A 239 16.55 2.09 -12.87
N THR A 240 15.40 1.96 -12.21
CA THR A 240 14.25 2.87 -12.30
C THR A 240 13.89 3.34 -10.88
N ILE A 241 12.94 4.27 -10.75
CA ILE A 241 12.45 4.74 -9.44
C ILE A 241 11.00 4.27 -9.26
N LYS A 242 10.71 3.69 -8.10
CA LYS A 242 9.36 3.25 -7.72
C LYS A 242 9.02 3.72 -6.31
N LEU A 243 7.76 4.07 -6.05
CA LEU A 243 7.26 4.23 -4.69
C LEU A 243 6.98 2.84 -4.12
N LEU A 244 7.79 2.41 -3.16
CA LEU A 244 7.68 1.08 -2.57
C LEU A 244 7.05 1.16 -1.18
N ALA A 245 6.13 0.24 -0.89
CA ALA A 245 5.74 -0.12 0.47
C ALA A 245 6.54 -1.36 0.89
N LEU A 246 7.33 -1.24 1.96
CA LEU A 246 8.16 -2.32 2.50
C LEU A 246 7.71 -2.63 3.93
N CYS A 247 7.43 -3.90 4.17
CA CYS A 247 7.12 -4.45 5.48
C CYS A 247 8.11 -5.58 5.74
N GLU A 248 8.77 -5.59 6.89
CA GLU A 248 9.88 -6.51 7.14
C GLU A 248 9.96 -6.90 8.62
N ARG A 249 10.24 -8.18 8.89
CA ARG A 249 10.74 -8.63 10.19
C ARG A 249 12.21 -8.27 10.27
N VAL A 250 12.55 -7.42 11.23
CA VAL A 250 13.93 -7.00 11.44
C VAL A 250 14.44 -7.57 12.76
N PRO A 251 15.65 -8.15 12.80
CA PRO A 251 16.21 -8.65 14.05
C PRO A 251 16.46 -7.51 15.05
N SER A 252 16.33 -7.80 16.33
CA SER A 252 16.72 -6.91 17.42
C SER A 252 17.97 -7.42 18.14
N VAL A 253 18.65 -6.51 18.85
CA VAL A 253 19.83 -6.80 19.67
C VAL A 253 19.51 -7.76 20.82
N ASP A 254 18.28 -7.75 21.32
CA ASP A 254 17.80 -8.66 22.38
C ASP A 254 17.32 -10.03 21.86
N GLY A 255 17.46 -10.30 20.56
CA GLY A 255 17.12 -11.56 19.92
C GLY A 255 15.63 -11.75 19.63
N LYS A 256 14.78 -10.73 19.85
CA LYS A 256 13.37 -10.75 19.44
C LYS A 256 13.18 -9.98 18.15
N ASP A 257 12.47 -10.54 17.18
CA ASP A 257 12.15 -9.79 15.96
C ASP A 257 11.33 -8.54 16.29
N ARG A 258 11.61 -7.46 15.57
CA ARG A 258 10.77 -6.26 15.46
C ARG A 258 10.10 -6.25 14.09
N VAL A 259 9.11 -5.39 13.90
CA VAL A 259 8.49 -5.15 12.60
C VAL A 259 8.82 -3.75 12.10
N SER A 260 9.19 -3.64 10.84
CA SER A 260 9.29 -2.37 10.14
C SER A 260 8.20 -2.28 9.08
N ALA A 261 7.56 -1.12 8.98
CA ALA A 261 6.68 -0.76 7.88
C ALA A 261 7.05 0.65 7.39
N ARG A 262 7.30 0.80 6.09
CA ARG A 262 7.83 2.05 5.51
C ARG A 262 7.44 2.21 4.05
N VAL A 263 7.28 3.45 3.63
CA VAL A 263 6.96 3.86 2.27
C VAL A 263 7.87 4.99 1.84
N TYR A 264 8.59 4.82 0.73
CA TYR A 264 9.43 5.85 0.12
C TYR A 264 9.74 5.55 -1.35
N PRO A 265 10.14 6.57 -2.13
CA PRO A 265 10.76 6.36 -3.43
C PRO A 265 12.09 5.61 -3.27
N ALA A 266 12.30 4.60 -4.11
CA ALA A 266 13.54 3.84 -4.13
C ALA A 266 14.03 3.63 -5.56
N LEU A 267 15.37 3.65 -5.74
CA LEU A 267 16.01 3.04 -6.89
C LEU A 267 15.80 1.54 -6.83
N VAL A 268 15.31 1.00 -7.93
CA VAL A 268 15.10 -0.44 -8.12
C VAL A 268 15.87 -0.89 -9.36
N PRO A 269 16.79 -1.86 -9.25
CA PRO A 269 17.49 -2.43 -10.40
C PRO A 269 16.50 -2.92 -11.46
N ARG A 270 16.77 -2.67 -12.75
CA ARG A 270 15.86 -3.06 -13.84
C ARG A 270 15.66 -4.57 -13.98
N GLU A 271 16.57 -5.35 -13.44
CA GLU A 271 16.47 -6.82 -13.35
C GLU A 271 15.47 -7.29 -12.28
N HIS A 272 15.13 -6.44 -11.32
CA HIS A 272 14.18 -6.78 -10.27
C HIS A 272 12.74 -6.82 -10.83
N PRO A 273 11.90 -7.82 -10.48
CA PRO A 273 10.55 -7.95 -11.03
C PRO A 273 9.65 -6.71 -10.85
N LEU A 274 9.81 -5.96 -9.76
CA LEU A 274 9.04 -4.71 -9.55
C LEU A 274 9.41 -3.58 -10.53
N ALA A 275 10.60 -3.62 -11.15
CA ALA A 275 10.99 -2.60 -12.11
C ALA A 275 10.18 -2.66 -13.41
N SER A 276 9.61 -3.81 -13.77
CA SER A 276 8.78 -4.00 -14.96
C SER A 276 7.29 -3.70 -14.73
N VAL A 277 6.89 -3.40 -13.49
CA VAL A 277 5.50 -3.09 -13.13
C VAL A 277 5.21 -1.63 -13.45
N ASN A 278 4.58 -1.38 -14.60
CA ASN A 278 4.38 -0.03 -15.14
C ASN A 278 2.91 0.42 -15.16
N GLY A 279 2.70 1.72 -15.37
CA GLY A 279 1.37 2.31 -15.44
C GLY A 279 0.62 2.22 -14.11
N ALA A 280 -0.71 2.06 -14.16
CA ALA A 280 -1.55 1.96 -12.97
C ALA A 280 -1.64 0.54 -12.36
N PHE A 281 -0.73 -0.37 -12.75
CA PHE A 281 -0.66 -1.71 -12.18
C PHE A 281 0.03 -1.70 -10.81
N ASN A 282 -0.35 -2.67 -9.99
CA ASN A 282 0.25 -2.94 -8.69
C ASN A 282 0.93 -4.31 -8.70
N ALA A 283 1.86 -4.48 -7.77
CA ALA A 283 2.43 -5.79 -7.48
C ALA A 283 2.85 -5.89 -6.02
N VAL A 284 2.73 -7.09 -5.45
CA VAL A 284 3.19 -7.42 -4.10
C VAL A 284 4.08 -8.65 -4.18
N VAL A 285 5.31 -8.50 -3.69
CA VAL A 285 6.29 -9.56 -3.50
C VAL A 285 6.27 -9.96 -2.03
N VAL A 286 6.17 -11.27 -1.79
CA VAL A 286 6.20 -11.86 -0.45
C VAL A 286 7.39 -12.81 -0.38
N GLU A 287 8.21 -12.68 0.65
CA GLU A 287 9.33 -13.57 0.93
C GLU A 287 9.08 -14.30 2.24
N ALA A 288 9.02 -15.62 2.17
CA ALA A 288 8.83 -16.50 3.32
C ALA A 288 9.89 -17.61 3.34
N GLU A 289 10.11 -18.21 4.50
CA GLU A 289 11.17 -19.22 4.70
C GLU A 289 10.99 -20.46 3.82
N SER A 290 9.75 -20.96 3.69
CA SER A 290 9.49 -22.22 2.98
C SER A 290 9.10 -21.99 1.51
N SER A 291 8.22 -21.02 1.23
CA SER A 291 7.76 -20.72 -0.13
C SER A 291 8.76 -19.93 -0.98
N GLY A 292 9.82 -19.40 -0.36
CA GLY A 292 10.74 -18.46 -1.00
C GLY A 292 10.01 -17.19 -1.42
N ARG A 293 10.28 -16.72 -2.64
CA ARG A 293 9.72 -15.48 -3.20
C ARG A 293 8.48 -15.76 -4.05
N LEU A 294 7.36 -15.14 -3.68
CA LEU A 294 6.11 -15.11 -4.44
C LEU A 294 5.84 -13.69 -4.93
N MET A 295 5.20 -13.55 -6.10
CA MET A 295 4.78 -12.26 -6.64
C MET A 295 3.33 -12.33 -7.12
N PHE A 296 2.53 -11.36 -6.67
CA PHE A 296 1.15 -11.14 -7.09
C PHE A 296 1.09 -9.85 -7.91
N TYR A 297 0.50 -9.89 -9.10
CA TYR A 297 0.49 -8.78 -10.05
C TYR A 297 -0.91 -8.58 -10.63
N GLY A 298 -1.32 -7.32 -10.82
CA GLY A 298 -2.60 -6.99 -11.43
C GLY A 298 -3.01 -5.53 -11.23
N GLN A 299 -4.29 -5.25 -11.46
CA GLN A 299 -4.84 -3.91 -11.27
C GLN A 299 -5.12 -3.65 -9.78
N GLY A 300 -4.48 -2.61 -9.24
CA GLY A 300 -4.56 -2.25 -7.83
C GLY A 300 -5.66 -1.26 -7.45
N ALA A 301 -6.40 -0.77 -8.44
CA ALA A 301 -7.46 0.21 -8.29
C ALA A 301 -8.48 0.05 -9.45
N GLY A 302 -9.60 0.78 -9.36
CA GLY A 302 -10.67 0.76 -10.35
C GLY A 302 -11.94 0.07 -9.87
N GLY A 303 -13.09 0.44 -10.45
CA GLY A 303 -14.41 -0.04 -10.07
C GLY A 303 -14.54 -1.57 -10.13
N ALA A 304 -14.42 -2.13 -11.34
CA ALA A 304 -14.55 -3.57 -11.56
C ALA A 304 -13.47 -4.41 -10.86
N PRO A 305 -12.17 -4.03 -10.88
CA PRO A 305 -11.14 -4.76 -10.13
C PRO A 305 -11.42 -4.83 -8.62
N THR A 306 -11.79 -3.71 -8.01
CA THR A 306 -12.10 -3.66 -6.57
C THR A 306 -13.38 -4.44 -6.26
N ALA A 307 -14.40 -4.34 -7.11
CA ALA A 307 -15.64 -5.09 -6.96
C ALA A 307 -15.41 -6.61 -7.02
N SER A 308 -14.45 -7.08 -7.83
CA SER A 308 -14.06 -8.50 -7.87
C SER A 308 -13.61 -9.02 -6.50
N ALA A 309 -12.73 -8.28 -5.81
CA ALA A 309 -12.29 -8.64 -4.45
C ALA A 309 -13.42 -8.57 -3.43
N VAL A 310 -14.27 -7.53 -3.50
CA VAL A 310 -15.48 -7.42 -2.64
C VAL A 310 -16.41 -8.62 -2.84
N MET A 311 -16.66 -9.02 -4.08
CA MET A 311 -17.52 -10.16 -4.40
C MET A 311 -16.92 -11.48 -3.92
N GLY A 312 -15.60 -11.65 -4.00
CA GLY A 312 -14.90 -12.80 -3.45
C GLY A 312 -15.13 -12.93 -1.93
N ASP A 313 -14.98 -11.84 -1.20
CA ASP A 313 -15.23 -11.80 0.25
C ASP A 313 -16.73 -11.98 0.60
N LEU A 314 -17.63 -11.39 -0.20
CA LEU A 314 -19.08 -11.54 -0.03
C LEU A 314 -19.51 -13.00 -0.20
N VAL A 315 -19.02 -13.69 -1.22
CA VAL A 315 -19.29 -15.12 -1.43
C VAL A 315 -18.78 -15.94 -0.26
N MET A 316 -17.60 -15.64 0.27
CA MET A 316 -17.04 -16.36 1.43
C MET A 316 -17.85 -16.12 2.71
N ALA A 317 -18.25 -14.88 2.99
CA ALA A 317 -19.12 -14.56 4.13
C ALA A 317 -20.49 -15.26 4.01
N ALA A 318 -21.05 -15.31 2.80
CA ALA A 318 -22.31 -16.02 2.54
C ALA A 318 -22.17 -17.53 2.74
N ARG A 319 -21.07 -18.15 2.29
CA ARG A 319 -20.79 -19.57 2.53
C ARG A 319 -20.69 -19.89 4.02
N ASN A 320 -19.98 -19.08 4.78
CA ASN A 320 -19.85 -19.25 6.23
C ASN A 320 -21.22 -19.21 6.92
N ARG A 321 -22.08 -18.28 6.52
CA ARG A 321 -23.46 -18.17 7.00
C ARG A 321 -24.29 -19.41 6.71
N VAL A 322 -24.24 -19.91 5.48
CA VAL A 322 -24.98 -21.11 5.06
C VAL A 322 -24.50 -22.35 5.81
N GLN A 323 -23.18 -22.49 6.00
CA GLN A 323 -22.57 -23.68 6.61
C GLN A 323 -22.50 -23.63 8.14
N GLY A 324 -22.81 -22.49 8.77
CA GLY A 324 -22.76 -22.33 10.23
C GLY A 324 -21.34 -22.20 10.78
N GLY A 325 -20.52 -21.33 10.17
CA GLY A 325 -19.13 -21.09 10.58
C GLY A 325 -18.69 -19.64 10.42
N ARG A 326 -17.38 -19.43 10.47
CA ARG A 326 -16.72 -18.14 10.29
C ARG A 326 -15.35 -18.33 9.62
N GLY A 327 -14.84 -17.25 9.05
CA GLY A 327 -13.47 -17.18 8.57
C GLY A 327 -12.41 -17.14 9.68
N PRO A 328 -11.13 -17.03 9.29
CA PRO A 328 -10.01 -16.90 10.22
C PRO A 328 -10.23 -15.79 11.25
N ARG A 329 -9.76 -16.01 12.49
CA ARG A 329 -9.70 -14.97 13.53
C ARG A 329 -8.54 -14.01 13.25
N GLU A 330 -8.63 -12.79 13.78
CA GLU A 330 -7.51 -11.85 13.70
C GLU A 330 -6.35 -12.45 14.50
N SER A 331 -5.27 -12.81 13.80
CA SER A 331 -4.05 -13.34 14.40
C SER A 331 -3.08 -12.20 14.69
N LYS A 332 -2.98 -11.81 15.97
CA LYS A 332 -2.11 -10.72 16.47
C LYS A 332 -1.24 -11.14 17.65
N TYR A 333 -0.87 -12.42 17.70
CA TYR A 333 -0.25 -13.03 18.88
C TYR A 333 1.19 -12.57 19.12
N ALA A 334 1.90 -12.09 18.09
CA ALA A 334 3.35 -11.91 18.16
C ALA A 334 3.75 -10.65 18.92
N GLN A 335 2.87 -9.63 18.96
CA GLN A 335 3.10 -8.37 19.70
C GLN A 335 4.50 -7.78 19.48
N LEU A 336 4.99 -7.81 18.24
CA LEU A 336 6.33 -7.34 17.91
C LEU A 336 6.42 -5.83 18.09
N GLU A 337 7.56 -5.35 18.58
CA GLU A 337 7.84 -3.93 18.64
C GLU A 337 8.03 -3.34 17.24
N ILE A 338 7.58 -2.10 17.03
CA ILE A 338 7.80 -1.38 15.77
C ILE A 338 9.24 -0.83 15.75
N ALA A 339 10.02 -1.24 14.75
CA ALA A 339 11.34 -0.68 14.52
C ALA A 339 11.21 0.72 13.86
N PRO A 340 11.82 1.77 14.44
CA PRO A 340 11.79 3.10 13.84
C PRO A 340 12.63 3.13 12.56
N MET A 341 12.30 4.05 11.64
CA MET A 341 13.01 4.18 10.36
C MET A 341 14.53 4.33 10.54
N SER A 342 14.96 5.04 11.57
CA SER A 342 16.38 5.29 11.90
C SER A 342 17.21 4.02 12.07
N ASP A 343 16.58 2.91 12.46
CA ASP A 343 17.26 1.65 12.76
C ASP A 343 17.33 0.72 11.54
N ILE A 344 16.61 1.07 10.47
CA ILE A 344 16.47 0.24 9.29
C ILE A 344 17.76 0.26 8.48
N LEU A 345 18.24 -0.92 8.12
CA LEU A 345 19.35 -1.08 7.19
C LEU A 345 18.83 -0.82 5.77
N THR A 346 19.44 0.14 5.09
CA THR A 346 19.15 0.46 3.69
C THR A 346 20.42 0.99 3.02
N ARG A 347 20.33 1.34 1.74
CA ARG A 347 21.41 1.93 0.95
C ARG A 347 20.94 3.26 0.43
N TYR A 348 21.83 4.24 0.37
CA TYR A 348 21.59 5.53 -0.27
C TYR A 348 22.32 5.63 -1.61
N TYR A 349 21.61 6.21 -2.58
CA TYR A 349 22.12 6.99 -3.69
C TYR A 349 22.12 8.45 -3.29
N VAL A 350 23.29 9.10 -3.34
CA VAL A 350 23.46 10.53 -3.03
C VAL A 350 24.06 11.22 -4.25
N ASN A 351 23.35 12.21 -4.78
CA ASN A 351 23.80 13.06 -5.88
C ASN A 351 24.19 14.43 -5.32
N LEU A 352 25.43 14.84 -5.60
CA LEU A 352 26.01 16.08 -5.10
C LEU A 352 26.45 16.94 -6.28
N LYS A 353 26.19 18.24 -6.17
CA LYS A 353 26.90 19.26 -6.95
C LYS A 353 28.04 19.77 -6.07
N VAL A 354 29.27 19.65 -6.55
CA VAL A 354 30.47 19.97 -5.78
C VAL A 354 31.40 20.89 -6.57
N ALA A 355 32.30 21.60 -5.89
CA ALA A 355 33.33 22.38 -6.56
C ALA A 355 34.27 21.48 -7.37
N ASP A 356 34.64 21.89 -8.59
CA ASP A 356 35.60 21.13 -9.41
C ASP A 356 37.04 21.45 -9.00
N ARG A 357 37.46 20.90 -7.85
CA ARG A 357 38.82 21.03 -7.31
C ARG A 357 39.33 19.72 -6.73
N ALA A 358 40.64 19.55 -6.73
CA ALA A 358 41.27 18.39 -6.09
C ALA A 358 40.93 18.33 -4.58
N GLY A 359 40.77 17.12 -4.04
CA GLY A 359 40.52 16.87 -2.62
C GLY A 359 39.04 16.80 -2.21
N VAL A 360 38.10 17.21 -3.06
CA VAL A 360 36.65 17.16 -2.75
C VAL A 360 36.16 15.73 -2.48
N LEU A 361 36.54 14.77 -3.33
CA LEU A 361 36.18 13.37 -3.12
C LEU A 361 36.71 12.82 -1.79
N SER A 362 37.92 13.23 -1.38
CA SER A 362 38.51 12.82 -0.10
C SER A 362 37.70 13.34 1.08
N ALA A 363 37.30 14.62 1.05
CA ALA A 363 36.45 15.22 2.09
C ALA A 363 35.08 14.54 2.17
N VAL A 364 34.44 14.29 1.02
CA VAL A 364 33.16 13.57 0.96
C VAL A 364 33.30 12.16 1.53
N ALA A 365 34.31 11.39 1.10
CA ALA A 365 34.54 10.03 1.59
C ALA A 365 34.83 9.98 3.10
N ALA A 366 35.51 11.00 3.64
CA ALA A 366 35.78 11.11 5.07
C ALA A 366 34.49 11.26 5.90
N GLU A 367 33.48 11.97 5.41
CA GLU A 367 32.19 12.10 6.12
C GLU A 367 31.43 10.77 6.21
N PHE A 368 31.46 9.95 5.14
CA PHE A 368 30.91 8.59 5.16
C PHE A 368 31.67 7.70 6.16
N ALA A 369 33.01 7.70 6.08
CA ALA A 369 33.85 6.88 6.94
C ALA A 369 33.69 7.22 8.44
N THR A 370 33.59 8.51 8.77
CA THR A 370 33.41 8.99 10.16
C THR A 370 32.13 8.46 10.80
N ARG A 371 31.11 8.13 9.99
CA ARG A 371 29.81 7.58 10.42
C ARG A 371 29.68 6.08 10.20
N GLY A 372 30.79 5.41 9.86
CA GLY A 372 30.80 3.96 9.62
C GLY A 372 30.00 3.52 8.38
N VAL A 373 29.79 4.42 7.42
CA VAL A 373 29.11 4.11 6.16
C VAL A 373 30.13 3.76 5.10
N SER A 374 30.03 2.56 4.52
CA SER A 374 30.88 2.13 3.42
C SER A 374 30.32 2.57 2.07
N ILE A 375 31.21 2.95 1.16
CA ILE A 375 30.88 3.38 -0.20
C ILE A 375 31.06 2.19 -1.15
N ALA A 376 29.99 1.86 -1.88
CA ALA A 376 30.00 0.79 -2.88
C ALA A 376 30.51 1.28 -4.24
N ALA A 377 30.11 2.49 -4.66
CA ALA A 377 30.55 3.08 -5.91
C ALA A 377 30.54 4.60 -5.87
N VAL A 378 31.40 5.21 -6.69
CA VAL A 378 31.47 6.66 -6.89
C VAL A 378 31.59 6.95 -8.38
N ARG A 379 30.87 7.95 -8.87
CA ARG A 379 31.03 8.51 -10.21
C ARG A 379 31.14 10.03 -10.12
N GLN A 380 32.21 10.58 -10.71
CA GLN A 380 32.42 12.01 -10.79
C GLN A 380 32.53 12.44 -12.25
N GLU A 381 31.79 13.46 -12.63
CA GLU A 381 31.80 14.04 -13.98
C GLU A 381 31.87 15.56 -13.90
N GLY A 382 32.63 16.19 -14.81
CA GLY A 382 32.66 17.64 -14.93
C GLY A 382 31.31 18.19 -15.40
N ALA A 383 30.92 19.34 -14.85
CA ALA A 383 29.65 20.01 -15.12
C ALA A 383 29.86 21.54 -15.15
N GLY A 384 30.55 22.02 -16.20
CA GLY A 384 30.96 23.42 -16.30
C GLY A 384 32.04 23.75 -15.28
N ASP A 385 31.82 24.78 -14.45
CA ASP A 385 32.74 25.20 -13.39
C ASP A 385 32.59 24.40 -12.07
N ALA A 386 31.74 23.37 -12.08
CA ALA A 386 31.49 22.47 -10.97
C ALA A 386 31.66 21.02 -11.42
N ALA A 387 31.66 20.09 -10.46
CA ALA A 387 31.59 18.66 -10.74
C ALA A 387 30.30 18.08 -10.16
N ARG A 388 29.77 17.08 -10.84
CA ARG A 388 28.70 16.23 -10.34
C ARG A 388 29.32 14.99 -9.71
N LEU A 389 29.01 14.73 -8.45
CA LEU A 389 29.51 13.58 -7.70
C LEU A 389 28.33 12.72 -7.22
N VAL A 390 28.29 11.48 -7.70
CA VAL A 390 27.29 10.48 -7.32
C VAL A 390 27.96 9.44 -6.43
N VAL A 391 27.36 9.16 -5.27
CA VAL A 391 27.83 8.15 -4.32
C VAL A 391 26.74 7.11 -4.09
N LEU A 392 27.10 5.84 -4.23
CA LEU A 392 26.28 4.69 -3.83
C LEU A 392 26.91 4.05 -2.60
N THR A 393 26.11 3.77 -1.59
CA THR A 393 26.57 3.16 -0.32
C THR A 393 26.28 1.65 -0.28
N HIS A 394 27.02 0.94 0.56
CA HIS A 394 26.59 -0.37 1.06
C HIS A 394 25.50 -0.19 2.13
N GLN A 395 24.95 -1.30 2.66
CA GLN A 395 23.94 -1.22 3.70
C GLN A 395 24.50 -0.54 4.97
N ALA A 396 23.73 0.41 5.49
CA ALA A 396 23.96 1.05 6.78
C ALA A 396 22.60 1.46 7.38
N THR A 397 22.57 1.81 8.65
CA THR A 397 21.33 2.32 9.26
C THR A 397 20.92 3.63 8.61
N ASP A 398 19.63 3.82 8.40
CA ASP A 398 19.07 5.07 7.86
C ASP A 398 19.54 6.29 8.66
N ARG A 399 19.70 6.15 9.98
CA ARG A 399 20.31 7.16 10.85
C ARG A 399 21.71 7.57 10.40
N ALA A 400 22.62 6.61 10.24
CA ALA A 400 24.00 6.91 9.86
C ALA A 400 24.06 7.56 8.47
N LEU A 401 23.21 7.11 7.56
CA LEU A 401 23.09 7.66 6.21
C LEU A 401 22.53 9.10 6.22
N ALA A 402 21.45 9.35 6.96
CA ALA A 402 20.87 10.68 7.12
C ALA A 402 21.84 11.66 7.79
N ASP A 403 22.53 11.22 8.85
CA ASP A 403 23.58 12.02 9.53
C ASP A 403 24.75 12.33 8.60
N THR A 404 25.07 11.42 7.66
CA THR A 404 26.09 11.65 6.64
C THR A 404 25.64 12.71 5.65
N VAL A 405 24.43 12.60 5.11
CA VAL A 405 23.86 13.60 4.20
C VAL A 405 23.83 14.99 4.84
N ALA A 406 23.39 15.09 6.09
CA ALA A 406 23.34 16.36 6.82
C ALA A 406 24.73 16.98 7.07
N ALA A 407 25.79 16.16 7.06
CA ALA A 407 27.16 16.64 7.18
C ALA A 407 27.75 17.05 5.82
N LEU A 408 27.45 16.30 4.76
CA LEU A 408 27.82 16.64 3.39
C LEU A 408 27.27 18.01 2.99
N ASP A 409 26.01 18.31 3.36
CA ASP A 409 25.36 19.59 3.08
C ASP A 409 26.07 20.80 3.74
N LYS A 410 26.89 20.56 4.76
CA LYS A 410 27.67 21.58 5.48
C LYS A 410 29.11 21.70 5.00
N LEU A 411 29.57 20.82 4.11
CA LEU A 411 30.93 20.88 3.58
C LEU A 411 31.07 22.05 2.61
N GLU A 412 32.10 22.88 2.79
CA GLU A 412 32.39 24.03 1.91
C GLU A 412 32.55 23.63 0.43
N SER A 413 33.06 22.42 0.17
CA SER A 413 33.21 21.89 -1.19
C SER A 413 31.91 21.41 -1.84
N VAL A 414 30.84 21.23 -1.07
CA VAL A 414 29.53 20.79 -1.56
C VAL A 414 28.69 22.02 -1.81
N ILE A 415 28.34 22.24 -3.07
CA ILE A 415 27.50 23.37 -3.51
C ILE A 415 26.03 23.07 -3.17
N ALA A 416 25.61 21.83 -3.39
CA ALA A 416 24.27 21.34 -3.03
C ALA A 416 24.22 19.81 -2.98
N VAL A 417 23.45 19.27 -2.04
CA VAL A 417 22.91 17.90 -2.15
C VAL A 417 21.71 17.95 -3.08
N THR A 418 21.84 17.43 -4.30
CA THR A 418 20.81 17.57 -5.34
C THR A 418 19.75 16.48 -5.30
N SER A 419 20.09 15.29 -4.78
CA SER A 419 19.15 14.18 -4.64
C SER A 419 19.66 13.16 -3.63
N VAL A 420 18.72 12.58 -2.87
CA VAL A 420 18.96 11.47 -1.95
C VAL A 420 17.84 10.49 -2.14
N LEU A 421 18.17 9.27 -2.54
CA LEU A 421 17.20 8.20 -2.75
C LEU A 421 17.70 6.92 -2.11
N ARG A 422 16.78 6.14 -1.56
CA ARG A 422 17.09 4.80 -1.07
C ARG A 422 17.24 3.85 -2.25
N LEU A 423 18.02 2.79 -2.10
CA LEU A 423 18.20 1.75 -3.10
C LEU A 423 17.76 0.40 -2.52
N GLU A 424 16.84 -0.26 -3.22
CA GLU A 424 16.19 -1.50 -2.81
C GLU A 424 16.26 -2.56 -3.92
N GLY A 425 16.19 -3.84 -3.56
CA GLY A 425 16.13 -4.94 -4.52
C GLY A 425 17.47 -5.36 -5.13
N SER A 426 18.60 -4.81 -4.67
CA SER A 426 19.93 -5.34 -4.98
C SER A 426 20.21 -6.62 -4.18
N ALA A 427 20.89 -7.60 -4.78
CA ALA A 427 21.21 -8.90 -4.18
C ALA A 427 22.35 -8.88 -3.14
N GLU A 428 22.68 -7.72 -2.55
CA GLU A 428 23.72 -7.57 -1.52
C GLU A 428 23.14 -7.54 -0.11
#